data_AF-A0A9W8CBJ8-F1
#
_entry.id   AF-A0A9W8CBJ8-F1
#
_cell.length_a   1.000
_cell.length_b   1.000
_cell.length_c   1.000
_cell.angle_alpha   90.00
_cell.angle_beta   90.00
_cell.angle_gamma   90.00
#
_symmetry.space_group_name_H-M   'P 1'
#
loop_
_entity.id
_entity.type
_entity.pdbx_description
1 polymer ?
#
loop_
_entity_poly.entity_id
_entity_poly.type
_entity_poly.pdbx_seq_one_letter_code
_entity_poly.pdbx_strand_id
1 'polypeptide(L)'
;MFGANVLIKVKHQCTFISVLVPLDFSSDLFHHIRCTKDEKECKDSTSLPIAACLILETLVEMNLLAVKGKDPSDLQNDIRTKLNELDGGESQMVEKSDETDAKLNVTPFTLEVFERLSVHFSSWLLDVLKHVCEWLAEWIWGRKYNFLHNVKDERVPSFLVESEKRDFVDAGLLLNAGYISVLRQERDVDLIISLDFSEGDPFLTVKTAAELCKNLNIPFTEVDVPSEDSTTPKDFYVFEGHEKAPSVIHIPLFNTVNCGADKVEEWRGKYSTFQLSYSAEMIDDLLEVAGKNITNNKEKLVKEIRKIIGT
;
A
#
# COMPACT_ATOMS: atom_id res chain seq x y z
N MET A 1 -2.17 1.30 -1.20
CA MET A 1 -2.62 2.13 -2.34
C MET A 1 -2.45 1.30 -3.60
N PHE A 2 -3.41 0.44 -3.94
CA PHE A 2 -3.30 -0.46 -5.09
C PHE A 2 -4.65 -0.57 -5.79
N GLY A 3 -4.78 0.03 -6.97
CA GLY A 3 -5.97 -0.10 -7.83
C GLY A 3 -5.74 -1.14 -8.91
N ALA A 4 -6.65 -2.11 -9.04
CA ALA A 4 -6.66 -3.11 -10.11
C ALA A 4 -7.89 -2.91 -11.00
N ASN A 5 -7.71 -2.46 -12.24
CA ASN A 5 -8.79 -2.48 -13.23
C ASN A 5 -8.73 -3.79 -14.04
N VAL A 6 -9.88 -4.42 -14.27
CA VAL A 6 -9.99 -5.59 -15.17
C VAL A 6 -10.42 -5.11 -16.55
N LEU A 7 -9.57 -5.32 -17.55
CA LEU A 7 -9.84 -4.93 -18.93
C LEU A 7 -10.50 -6.08 -19.69
N ILE A 8 -11.65 -5.81 -20.33
CA ILE A 8 -12.21 -6.72 -21.33
C ILE A 8 -12.28 -5.98 -22.66
N LYS A 9 -11.38 -6.32 -23.59
CA LYS A 9 -11.48 -5.90 -25.00
C LYS A 9 -12.49 -6.79 -25.70
N VAL A 10 -13.51 -6.19 -26.33
CA VAL A 10 -14.59 -6.94 -26.99
C VAL A 10 -14.68 -6.65 -28.49
N LYS A 11 -13.54 -6.61 -29.16
CA LYS A 11 -13.42 -6.91 -30.60
C LYS A 11 -11.96 -7.24 -30.90
N HIS A 12 -11.72 -8.48 -31.30
CA HIS A 12 -10.43 -9.18 -31.39
C HIS A 12 -9.77 -9.47 -30.03
N GLN A 13 -9.79 -10.77 -29.68
CA GLN A 13 -9.29 -11.35 -28.44
C GLN A 13 -7.93 -10.80 -28.02
N CYS A 14 -7.91 -10.13 -26.87
CA CYS A 14 -6.78 -10.09 -25.95
C CYS A 14 -7.27 -9.54 -24.60
N THR A 15 -7.42 -10.40 -23.60
CA THR A 15 -7.58 -10.01 -22.20
C THR A 15 -6.19 -9.69 -21.66
N PHE A 16 -5.92 -8.43 -21.31
CA PHE A 16 -4.70 -8.05 -20.61
C PHE A 16 -5.07 -7.71 -19.16
N ILE A 17 -4.53 -8.49 -18.22
CA ILE A 17 -4.56 -8.17 -16.80
C ILE A 17 -3.25 -7.44 -16.51
N SER A 18 -3.30 -6.14 -16.25
CA SER A 18 -2.16 -5.39 -15.73
C SER A 18 -2.19 -5.42 -14.20
N VAL A 19 -1.43 -6.35 -13.62
CA VAL A 19 -1.07 -6.33 -12.20
C VAL A 19 0.33 -5.72 -12.10
N LEU A 20 0.46 -4.55 -11.48
CA LEU A 20 1.75 -3.97 -11.12
C LEU A 20 1.86 -4.02 -9.60
N VAL A 21 2.75 -4.89 -9.11
CA VAL A 21 3.18 -4.96 -7.72
C VAL A 21 4.69 -4.73 -7.71
N PRO A 22 5.19 -3.66 -7.08
CA PRO A 22 6.55 -3.66 -6.57
C PRO A 22 6.52 -4.05 -5.08
N LEU A 23 7.14 -5.17 -4.78
CA LEU A 23 7.31 -5.75 -3.45
C LEU A 23 8.64 -5.30 -2.82
N ASP A 24 9.18 -4.12 -3.14
CA ASP A 24 10.63 -3.90 -2.95
C ASP A 24 11.02 -2.85 -1.90
N PHE A 25 10.09 -2.07 -1.34
CA PHE A 25 10.47 -0.97 -0.43
C PHE A 25 11.10 -1.45 0.89
N SER A 26 10.58 -2.56 1.46
CA SER A 26 11.09 -3.10 2.73
C SER A 26 12.40 -3.89 2.55
N SER A 27 12.48 -4.71 1.49
CA SER A 27 13.66 -5.53 1.17
C SER A 27 14.90 -4.68 0.93
N ASP A 28 14.77 -3.61 0.14
CA ASP A 28 15.88 -2.73 -0.19
C ASP A 28 16.38 -1.92 1.03
N LEU A 29 15.47 -1.50 1.92
CA LEU A 29 15.82 -0.79 3.15
C LEU A 29 16.65 -1.67 4.10
N PHE A 30 16.22 -2.92 4.34
CA PHE A 30 16.96 -3.83 5.22
C PHE A 30 18.25 -4.36 4.60
N HIS A 31 18.30 -4.55 3.27
CA HIS A 31 19.52 -4.97 2.59
C HIS A 31 20.58 -3.86 2.57
N HIS A 32 20.18 -2.58 2.45
CA HIS A 32 21.14 -1.48 2.43
C HIS A 32 21.68 -1.13 3.83
N ILE A 33 20.87 -1.27 4.89
CA ILE A 33 21.33 -1.16 6.29
C ILE A 33 22.39 -2.23 6.63
N ARG A 34 22.32 -3.42 6.01
CA ARG A 34 23.39 -4.43 6.12
C ARG A 34 24.64 -4.07 5.33
N CYS A 35 24.49 -3.51 4.13
CA CYS A 35 25.63 -3.15 3.28
C CYS A 35 26.43 -1.93 3.78
N THR A 36 25.82 -0.99 4.52
CA THR A 36 26.56 0.14 5.10
C THR A 36 27.55 -0.25 6.21
N LYS A 37 27.57 -1.52 6.65
CA LYS A 37 28.58 -2.05 7.58
C LYS A 37 29.89 -2.52 6.93
N ASP A 38 29.97 -2.66 5.60
CA ASP A 38 31.12 -3.31 4.95
C ASP A 38 32.26 -2.38 4.50
N GLU A 39 32.21 -1.07 4.78
CA GLU A 39 33.38 -0.20 4.60
C GLU A 39 33.72 0.59 5.86
N LYS A 40 34.61 -0.03 6.64
CA LYS A 40 35.38 0.45 7.81
C LYS A 40 34.83 0.02 9.17
N GLU A 41 35.67 -0.77 9.84
CA GLU A 41 35.61 -1.18 11.26
C GLU A 41 34.73 -2.39 11.60
N CYS A 42 35.03 -3.53 10.96
CA CYS A 42 34.89 -4.81 11.64
C CYS A 42 36.27 -5.25 12.16
N LYS A 43 36.61 -4.82 13.38
CA LYS A 43 37.62 -5.46 14.24
C LYS A 43 37.41 -4.97 15.67
N ASP A 44 37.01 -5.90 16.53
CA ASP A 44 37.02 -5.81 18.00
C ASP A 44 36.34 -4.60 18.64
N SER A 45 35.01 -4.68 18.76
CA SER A 45 34.25 -4.31 19.97
C SER A 45 32.78 -4.60 19.73
N THR A 46 32.06 -5.07 20.74
CA THR A 46 30.59 -5.08 20.73
C THR A 46 30.13 -3.63 20.74
N SER A 47 30.09 -3.00 19.56
CA SER A 47 29.69 -1.60 19.44
C SER A 47 28.27 -1.47 20.00
N LEU A 48 28.04 -0.45 20.84
CA LEU A 48 26.76 -0.10 21.46
C LEU A 48 25.54 -0.23 20.51
N PRO A 49 25.63 0.11 19.19
CA PRO A 49 24.53 -0.06 18.24
C PRO A 49 24.14 -1.53 17.94
N ILE A 50 25.09 -2.47 17.96
CA ILE A 50 24.80 -3.88 17.66
C ILE A 50 24.06 -4.56 18.82
N ALA A 51 24.50 -4.30 20.06
CA ALA A 51 23.85 -4.84 21.25
C ALA A 51 22.40 -4.33 21.38
N ALA A 52 22.17 -3.06 21.06
CA ALA A 52 20.83 -2.47 21.12
C ALA A 52 19.90 -2.99 20.00
N CYS A 53 20.42 -3.22 18.78
CA CYS A 53 19.65 -3.88 17.72
C CYS A 53 19.24 -5.31 18.08
N LEU A 54 20.14 -6.09 18.70
CA LEU A 54 19.84 -7.45 19.15
C LEU A 54 18.74 -7.45 20.23
N ILE A 55 18.74 -6.47 21.14
CA ILE A 55 17.68 -6.31 22.15
C ILE A 55 16.32 -6.01 21.50
N LEU A 56 16.29 -5.15 20.46
CA LEU A 56 15.06 -4.84 19.72
C LEU A 56 14.55 -6.03 18.91
N GLU A 57 15.44 -6.83 18.30
CA GLU A 57 15.07 -8.07 17.62
C GLU A 57 14.43 -9.07 18.59
N THR A 58 15.05 -9.31 19.76
CA THR A 58 14.48 -10.17 20.81
C THR A 58 13.14 -9.62 21.33
N LEU A 59 12.99 -8.30 21.43
CA LEU A 59 11.73 -7.64 21.85
C LEU A 59 10.59 -7.84 20.85
N VAL A 60 10.90 -7.83 19.54
CA VAL A 60 9.94 -8.13 18.47
C VAL A 60 9.52 -9.60 18.53
N GLU A 61 10.46 -10.53 18.75
CA GLU A 61 10.16 -11.95 18.92
C GLU A 61 9.29 -12.22 20.15
N MET A 62 9.58 -11.54 21.26
CA MET A 62 8.80 -11.61 22.50
C MET A 62 7.35 -11.14 22.30
N ASN A 63 7.16 -9.99 21.63
CA ASN A 63 5.83 -9.47 21.27
C ASN A 63 5.08 -10.44 20.34
N LEU A 64 5.78 -11.03 19.37
CA LEU A 64 5.19 -12.00 18.45
C LEU A 64 4.73 -13.29 19.15
N LEU A 65 5.49 -13.78 20.15
CA LEU A 65 5.10 -14.93 20.97
C LEU A 65 3.87 -14.62 21.84
N ALA A 66 3.84 -13.44 22.46
CA ALA A 66 2.73 -13.01 23.30
C ALA A 66 1.42 -12.84 22.51
N VAL A 67 1.50 -12.27 21.30
CA VAL A 67 0.35 -12.18 20.37
C VAL A 67 -0.15 -13.57 19.97
N LYS A 68 0.75 -14.55 19.82
CA LYS A 68 0.41 -15.95 19.56
C LYS A 68 -0.07 -16.71 20.81
N GLY A 69 -0.25 -16.03 21.96
CA GLY A 69 -0.69 -16.63 23.21
C GLY A 69 0.32 -17.59 23.85
N LYS A 70 1.60 -17.51 23.45
CA LYS A 70 2.69 -18.33 23.99
C LYS A 70 3.43 -17.56 25.08
N ASP A 71 4.00 -18.28 26.05
CA ASP A 71 4.78 -17.71 27.14
C ASP A 71 6.10 -17.13 26.61
N PRO A 72 6.36 -15.82 26.77
CA PRO A 72 7.58 -15.19 26.27
C PRO A 72 8.60 -14.92 27.39
N SER A 73 8.43 -15.50 28.58
CA SER A 73 9.23 -15.22 29.78
C SER A 73 10.74 -15.41 29.59
N ASP A 74 11.16 -16.41 28.79
CA ASP A 74 12.57 -16.65 28.50
C ASP A 74 13.21 -15.49 27.72
N LEU A 75 12.49 -14.96 26.73
CA LEU A 75 12.94 -13.81 25.93
C LEU A 75 12.94 -12.52 26.76
N GLN A 76 11.97 -12.37 27.67
CA GLN A 76 11.94 -11.25 28.60
C GLN A 76 13.18 -11.22 29.51
N ASN A 77 13.59 -12.39 30.03
CA ASN A 77 14.78 -12.53 30.85
C ASN A 77 16.08 -12.30 30.06
N ASP A 78 16.12 -12.74 28.79
CA ASP A 78 17.24 -12.47 27.88
C ASP A 78 17.39 -10.97 27.60
N ILE A 79 16.28 -10.27 27.28
CA ILE A 79 16.25 -8.80 27.11
C ILE A 79 16.76 -8.08 28.36
N ARG A 80 16.30 -8.49 29.54
CA ARG A 80 16.72 -7.88 30.81
C ARG A 80 18.22 -8.07 31.06
N THR A 81 18.75 -9.26 30.75
CA THR A 81 20.18 -9.55 30.87
C THR A 81 21.00 -8.65 29.95
N LYS A 82 20.62 -8.57 28.67
CA LYS A 82 21.33 -7.74 27.68
C LYS A 82 21.24 -6.24 27.98
N LEU A 83 20.10 -5.76 28.48
CA LEU A 83 19.95 -4.36 28.92
C LEU A 83 20.88 -4.03 30.10
N ASN A 84 21.02 -4.94 31.06
CA ASN A 84 21.91 -4.72 32.21
C ASN A 84 23.39 -4.73 31.81
N GLU A 85 23.76 -5.57 30.82
CA GLU A 85 25.08 -5.54 30.20
C GLU A 85 25.34 -4.22 29.43
N LEU A 86 24.32 -3.70 28.74
CA LEU A 86 24.37 -2.43 28.00
C LEU A 86 24.52 -1.22 28.93
N ASP A 87 23.90 -1.26 30.11
CA ASP A 87 23.93 -0.20 31.13
C ASP A 87 25.21 -0.20 31.98
N GLY A 88 26.21 -1.04 31.66
CA GLY A 88 27.48 -1.07 32.37
C GLY A 88 27.44 -1.75 33.75
N GLY A 89 26.37 -2.49 34.06
CA GLY A 89 26.29 -3.37 35.23
C GLY A 89 25.85 -2.75 36.56
N GLU A 90 25.49 -1.46 36.62
CA GLU A 90 24.99 -0.83 37.86
C GLU A 90 23.52 -0.35 37.71
N SER A 91 22.56 -1.20 38.10
CA SER A 91 21.52 -0.86 39.10
C SER A 91 20.43 -1.93 39.30
N GLN A 92 20.01 -1.97 40.57
CA GLN A 92 18.93 -2.66 41.30
C GLN A 92 17.98 -3.64 40.60
N MET A 93 17.95 -4.86 41.17
CA MET A 93 16.83 -5.78 41.09
C MET A 93 15.55 -5.12 41.62
N VAL A 94 14.62 -4.79 40.73
CA VAL A 94 13.22 -4.58 41.11
C VAL A 94 12.61 -5.94 41.43
N GLU A 95 12.00 -6.02 42.61
CA GLU A 95 11.40 -7.22 43.18
C GLU A 95 10.50 -7.98 42.20
N LYS A 96 10.60 -9.32 42.25
CA LYS A 96 9.59 -10.21 41.71
C LYS A 96 8.26 -9.89 42.38
N SER A 97 7.26 -9.47 41.61
CA SER A 97 5.88 -9.59 42.06
C SER A 97 5.48 -11.06 41.95
N ASP A 98 5.33 -11.71 43.10
CA ASP A 98 4.57 -12.95 43.23
C ASP A 98 3.10 -12.66 42.85
N GLU A 99 2.56 -13.36 41.84
CA GLU A 99 1.21 -13.96 41.85
C GLU A 99 0.76 -14.42 40.44
N THR A 100 0.69 -15.74 40.30
CA THR A 100 -0.37 -16.55 39.68
C THR A 100 -1.24 -15.98 38.54
N ASP A 101 -1.17 -16.65 37.38
CA ASP A 101 -2.21 -16.75 36.32
C ASP A 101 -2.67 -15.47 35.59
N ALA A 102 -1.85 -14.42 35.55
CA ALA A 102 -2.08 -13.28 34.66
C ALA A 102 -1.20 -13.37 33.39
N LYS A 103 -1.85 -13.43 32.23
CA LYS A 103 -1.25 -13.27 30.90
C LYS A 103 -0.24 -12.10 30.93
N LEU A 104 1.03 -12.37 30.66
CA LEU A 104 2.11 -11.37 30.74
C LEU A 104 1.71 -10.11 29.96
N ASN A 105 1.58 -8.98 30.65
CA ASN A 105 1.26 -7.71 30.01
C ASN A 105 2.55 -7.17 29.38
N VAL A 106 2.70 -7.38 28.07
CA VAL A 106 3.91 -7.06 27.31
C VAL A 106 4.07 -5.55 27.06
N THR A 107 2.97 -4.79 27.13
CA THR A 107 2.97 -3.36 26.82
C THR A 107 3.80 -2.53 27.79
N PRO A 108 3.68 -2.66 29.13
CA PRO A 108 4.53 -1.95 30.09
C PRO A 108 6.02 -2.30 29.94
N PHE A 109 6.35 -3.57 29.73
CA PHE A 109 7.74 -4.01 29.56
C PHE A 109 8.34 -3.49 28.25
N THR A 110 7.57 -3.46 27.16
CA THR A 110 8.00 -2.88 25.88
C THR A 110 8.34 -1.40 26.04
N LEU A 111 7.52 -0.64 26.76
CA LEU A 111 7.77 0.77 27.04
C LEU A 111 9.01 0.98 27.92
N GLU A 112 9.21 0.15 28.94
CA GLU A 112 10.41 0.17 29.79
C GLU A 112 11.70 -0.07 28.98
N VAL A 113 11.68 -1.03 28.05
CA VAL A 113 12.81 -1.32 27.16
C VAL A 113 13.09 -0.11 26.25
N PHE A 114 12.05 0.50 25.68
CA PHE A 114 12.21 1.71 24.86
C PHE A 114 12.74 2.89 25.67
N GLU A 115 12.29 3.08 26.90
CA GLU A 115 12.76 4.16 27.77
C GLU A 115 14.24 3.99 28.13
N ARG A 116 14.66 2.80 28.55
CA ARG A 116 16.08 2.52 28.85
C ARG A 116 16.97 2.65 27.62
N LEU A 117 16.52 2.12 26.49
CA LEU A 117 17.23 2.24 25.23
C LEU A 117 17.28 3.69 24.72
N SER A 118 16.23 4.50 24.96
CA SER A 118 16.18 5.90 24.51
C SER A 118 17.32 6.76 25.05
N VAL A 119 17.79 6.46 26.28
CA VAL A 119 18.93 7.13 26.91
C VAL A 119 20.24 6.85 26.16
N HIS A 120 20.37 5.67 25.56
CA HIS A 120 21.52 5.27 24.73
C HIS A 120 21.39 5.68 23.26
N PHE A 121 20.22 6.14 22.82
CA PHE A 121 19.88 6.31 21.41
C PHE A 121 19.78 7.76 20.91
N SER A 122 20.34 8.74 21.63
CA SER A 122 20.15 10.17 21.33
C SER A 122 20.94 10.75 20.12
N SER A 123 21.32 9.96 19.11
CA SER A 123 21.84 10.50 17.84
C SER A 123 21.41 9.74 16.58
N TRP A 124 21.46 8.40 16.58
CA TRP A 124 21.31 7.64 15.33
C TRP A 124 19.88 7.62 14.75
N LEU A 125 18.84 7.66 15.59
CA LEU A 125 17.44 7.73 15.13
C LEU A 125 17.14 9.10 14.53
N LEU A 126 17.78 10.15 15.07
CA LEU A 126 17.78 11.48 14.46
C LEU A 126 18.57 11.50 13.16
N ASP A 127 19.68 10.75 13.05
CA ASP A 127 20.45 10.61 11.80
C ASP A 127 19.68 9.80 10.74
N VAL A 128 18.98 8.73 11.11
CA VAL A 128 18.10 7.98 10.20
C VAL A 128 16.92 8.85 9.77
N LEU A 129 16.26 9.54 10.70
CA LEU A 129 15.19 10.47 10.36
C LEU A 129 15.70 11.63 9.50
N LYS A 130 16.91 12.12 9.75
CA LYS A 130 17.59 13.14 8.94
C LYS A 130 17.88 12.61 7.54
N HIS A 131 18.42 11.40 7.38
CA HIS A 131 18.67 10.79 6.08
C HIS A 131 17.37 10.46 5.34
N VAL A 132 16.33 10.01 6.03
CA VAL A 132 15.00 9.85 5.44
C VAL A 132 14.47 11.21 4.97
N CYS A 133 14.60 12.27 5.77
CA CYS A 133 14.23 13.63 5.39
C CYS A 133 15.08 14.18 4.22
N GLU A 134 16.39 13.92 4.20
CA GLU A 134 17.30 14.27 3.10
C GLU A 134 16.92 13.51 1.82
N TRP A 135 16.62 12.22 1.90
CA TRP A 135 16.16 11.41 0.75
C TRP A 135 14.78 11.81 0.25
N LEU A 136 13.88 12.22 1.15
CA LEU A 136 12.59 12.82 0.80
C LEU A 136 12.77 14.19 0.14
N ALA A 137 13.70 15.01 0.64
CA ALA A 137 14.01 16.34 0.09
C ALA A 137 14.72 16.26 -1.27
N GLU A 138 15.60 15.26 -1.48
CA GLU A 138 16.33 15.04 -2.73
C GLU A 138 15.58 14.19 -3.76
N TRP A 139 14.43 13.60 -3.37
CA TRP A 139 13.58 12.74 -4.20
C TRP A 139 14.37 11.64 -4.92
N ILE A 140 15.19 10.88 -4.19
CA ILE A 140 16.04 9.83 -4.78
C ILE A 140 15.20 8.58 -5.15
N TRP A 141 14.00 8.45 -4.58
CA TRP A 141 13.07 7.35 -4.85
C TRP A 141 12.39 7.49 -6.22
N GLY A 142 12.49 6.46 -7.05
CA GLY A 142 11.89 6.46 -8.40
C GLY A 142 12.72 7.17 -9.47
N ARG A 143 13.90 7.72 -9.15
CA ARG A 143 14.82 8.27 -10.15
C ARG A 143 15.47 7.15 -10.96
N LYS A 144 15.26 7.15 -12.29
CA LYS A 144 15.83 6.16 -13.22
C LYS A 144 16.45 6.84 -14.44
N TYR A 145 17.33 6.13 -15.14
CA TYR A 145 17.86 6.59 -16.42
C TYR A 145 16.74 6.75 -17.44
N ASN A 146 16.75 7.88 -18.14
CA ASN A 146 15.77 8.23 -19.14
C ASN A 146 16.07 7.51 -20.45
N PHE A 147 15.26 6.53 -20.82
CA PHE A 147 15.43 5.80 -22.08
C PHE A 147 15.22 6.67 -23.34
N LEU A 148 14.64 7.87 -23.19
CA LEU A 148 14.51 8.87 -24.27
C LEU A 148 15.68 9.84 -24.35
N HIS A 149 16.67 9.74 -23.45
CA HIS A 149 17.80 10.66 -23.45
C HIS A 149 18.57 10.60 -24.78
N ASN A 150 18.84 11.78 -25.36
CA ASN A 150 19.54 11.95 -26.64
C ASN A 150 18.88 11.25 -27.86
N VAL A 151 17.59 10.92 -27.79
CA VAL A 151 16.84 10.45 -28.97
C VAL A 151 16.76 11.59 -30.01
N LYS A 152 17.15 11.29 -31.26
CA LYS A 152 17.14 12.23 -32.39
C LYS A 152 15.87 12.07 -33.23
N ASP A 153 14.72 12.30 -32.62
CA ASP A 153 13.42 12.25 -33.29
C ASP A 153 12.63 13.52 -32.98
N GLU A 154 12.36 14.32 -34.00
CA GLU A 154 11.64 15.61 -33.87
C GLU A 154 10.20 15.44 -33.35
N ARG A 155 9.64 14.23 -33.39
CA ARG A 155 8.32 13.93 -32.82
C ARG A 155 8.34 13.82 -31.29
N VAL A 156 9.51 13.62 -30.69
CA VAL A 156 9.67 13.55 -29.23
C VAL A 156 9.90 14.97 -28.69
N PRO A 157 9.06 15.47 -27.77
CA PRO A 157 9.26 16.78 -27.16
C PRO A 157 10.66 16.98 -26.58
N SER A 158 11.27 18.16 -26.79
CA SER A 158 12.67 18.42 -26.40
C SER A 158 12.91 18.21 -24.89
N PHE A 159 11.97 18.65 -24.06
CA PHE A 159 12.04 18.48 -22.62
C PHE A 159 12.12 17.01 -22.19
N LEU A 160 11.65 16.05 -23.02
CA LEU A 160 11.74 14.61 -22.76
C LEU A 160 13.11 14.02 -23.10
N VAL A 161 13.91 14.64 -23.96
CA VAL A 161 15.23 14.12 -24.37
C VAL A 161 16.41 14.80 -23.65
N GLU A 162 16.21 16.02 -23.14
CA GLU A 162 17.25 16.84 -22.51
C GLU A 162 17.86 16.23 -21.24
N SER A 163 17.05 15.57 -20.40
CA SER A 163 17.51 15.02 -19.12
C SER A 163 18.00 13.58 -19.25
N GLU A 164 19.15 13.27 -18.62
CA GLU A 164 19.70 11.91 -18.51
C GLU A 164 18.86 11.01 -17.59
N LYS A 165 18.15 11.61 -16.62
CA LYS A 165 17.33 10.90 -15.62
C LYS A 165 15.89 11.41 -15.57
N ARG A 166 14.98 10.57 -15.09
CA ARG A 166 13.57 10.89 -14.84
C ARG A 166 13.15 10.37 -13.48
N ASP A 167 12.26 11.12 -12.86
CA ASP A 167 11.67 10.79 -11.57
C ASP A 167 10.28 10.22 -11.82
N PHE A 168 10.07 8.97 -11.38
CA PHE A 168 8.79 8.29 -11.45
C PHE A 168 8.12 8.33 -10.09
N VAL A 169 6.83 8.60 -10.09
CA VAL A 169 6.02 8.70 -8.87
C VAL A 169 4.85 7.74 -8.97
N ASP A 170 4.29 7.38 -7.82
CA ASP A 170 3.09 6.55 -7.77
C ASP A 170 1.94 7.23 -8.54
N ALA A 171 1.32 6.49 -9.45
CA ALA A 171 0.18 6.98 -10.23
C ALA A 171 -1.02 7.34 -9.36
N GLY A 172 -1.13 6.77 -8.16
CA GLY A 172 -2.15 7.10 -7.15
C GLY A 172 -2.14 8.56 -6.71
N LEU A 173 -1.01 9.27 -6.87
CA LEU A 173 -0.92 10.71 -6.61
C LEU A 173 -1.63 11.57 -7.67
N LEU A 174 -1.80 11.04 -8.89
CA LEU A 174 -2.52 11.71 -9.98
C LEU A 174 -3.93 11.16 -10.11
N LEU A 175 -4.04 9.84 -10.26
CA LEU A 175 -5.28 9.12 -10.45
C LEU A 175 -5.08 7.68 -9.97
N ASN A 176 -5.76 7.32 -8.87
CA ASN A 176 -5.70 5.99 -8.26
C ASN A 176 -6.46 4.90 -9.05
N ALA A 177 -6.46 5.00 -10.37
CA ALA A 177 -7.06 4.03 -11.28
C ALA A 177 -6.37 4.09 -12.66
N GLY A 178 -6.21 2.92 -13.28
CA GLY A 178 -5.51 2.77 -14.57
C GLY A 178 -6.27 3.26 -15.81
N TYR A 179 -7.16 4.26 -15.73
CA TYR A 179 -7.97 4.74 -16.86
C TYR A 179 -7.12 5.26 -18.03
N ILE A 180 -6.18 6.17 -17.75
CA ILE A 180 -5.33 6.77 -18.79
C ILE A 180 -4.53 5.70 -19.54
N SER A 181 -4.10 4.67 -18.82
CA SER A 181 -3.39 3.55 -19.41
C SER A 181 -4.23 2.75 -20.38
N VAL A 182 -5.57 2.77 -20.33
CA VAL A 182 -6.44 1.97 -21.22
C VAL A 182 -7.06 2.80 -22.35
N LEU A 183 -7.19 4.12 -22.18
CA LEU A 183 -7.83 5.05 -23.12
C LEU A 183 -6.96 5.48 -24.31
N ARG A 184 -5.86 4.78 -24.58
CA ARG A 184 -5.10 5.02 -25.82
C ARG A 184 -5.94 4.62 -27.02
N GLN A 185 -5.99 5.48 -28.04
CA GLN A 185 -6.82 5.28 -29.22
C GLN A 185 -6.55 3.95 -29.93
N GLU A 186 -5.30 3.49 -29.96
CA GLU A 186 -4.90 2.24 -30.61
C GLU A 186 -5.46 0.99 -29.92
N ARG A 187 -5.90 1.11 -28.67
CA ARG A 187 -6.51 -0.02 -27.96
C ARG A 187 -7.94 -0.29 -28.40
N ASP A 188 -8.64 0.75 -28.86
CA ASP A 188 -10.03 0.70 -29.33
C ASP A 188 -10.93 -0.01 -28.30
N VAL A 189 -11.02 0.57 -27.11
CA VAL A 189 -11.73 -0.02 -25.97
C VAL A 189 -13.20 0.40 -26.01
N ASP A 190 -14.10 -0.58 -26.09
CA ASP A 190 -15.54 -0.35 -26.06
C ASP A 190 -16.12 -0.34 -24.62
N LEU A 191 -15.49 -1.09 -23.70
CA LEU A 191 -15.96 -1.31 -22.34
C LEU A 191 -14.81 -1.36 -21.34
N ILE A 192 -14.97 -0.64 -20.22
CA ILE A 192 -14.06 -0.68 -19.07
C ILE A 192 -14.82 -1.26 -17.88
N ILE A 193 -14.23 -2.24 -17.19
CA ILE A 193 -14.73 -2.71 -15.88
C ILE A 193 -13.79 -2.17 -14.81
N SER A 194 -14.23 -1.10 -14.16
CA SER A 194 -13.52 -0.47 -13.06
C SER A 194 -13.92 -1.13 -11.75
N LEU A 195 -12.94 -1.71 -11.07
CA LEU A 195 -13.05 -2.14 -9.68
C LEU A 195 -12.38 -1.05 -8.85
N ASP A 196 -13.16 -0.34 -8.04
CA ASP A 196 -12.64 0.80 -7.28
C ASP A 196 -12.29 0.41 -5.86
N PHE A 197 -11.11 0.83 -5.41
CA PHE A 197 -10.55 0.55 -4.08
C PHE A 197 -10.23 1.85 -3.35
N SER A 198 -10.96 2.93 -3.65
CA SER A 198 -10.73 4.23 -3.06
C SER A 198 -11.09 4.25 -1.58
N GLU A 199 -10.20 4.82 -0.77
CA GLU A 199 -10.39 4.95 0.68
C GLU A 199 -11.51 5.95 1.03
N GLY A 200 -11.77 6.94 0.17
CA GLY A 200 -12.79 7.98 0.35
C GLY A 200 -14.01 7.80 -0.55
N ASP A 201 -14.37 8.86 -1.29
CA ASP A 201 -15.49 8.83 -2.26
C ASP A 201 -15.25 7.69 -3.27
N PRO A 202 -16.14 6.67 -3.32
CA PRO A 202 -15.99 5.52 -4.21
C PRO A 202 -15.99 5.90 -5.70
N PHE A 203 -16.45 7.11 -6.04
CA PHE A 203 -16.50 7.60 -7.42
C PHE A 203 -15.39 8.61 -7.75
N LEU A 204 -14.53 8.95 -6.80
CA LEU A 204 -13.50 9.96 -7.01
C LEU A 204 -12.65 9.64 -8.25
N THR A 205 -12.20 8.39 -8.38
CA THR A 205 -11.34 7.97 -9.49
C THR A 205 -12.04 8.10 -10.84
N VAL A 206 -13.30 7.67 -10.97
CA VAL A 206 -14.04 7.72 -12.24
C VAL A 206 -14.44 9.16 -12.61
N LYS A 207 -14.79 10.00 -11.62
CA LYS A 207 -15.05 11.44 -11.81
C LYS A 207 -13.78 12.18 -12.26
N THR A 208 -12.67 11.98 -11.55
CA THR A 208 -11.37 12.59 -11.91
C THR A 208 -10.90 12.12 -13.29
N ALA A 209 -11.12 10.84 -13.63
CA ALA A 209 -10.82 10.34 -14.97
C ALA A 209 -11.64 11.06 -16.05
N ALA A 210 -12.94 11.26 -15.85
CA ALA A 210 -13.80 11.98 -16.78
C ALA A 210 -13.35 13.43 -16.97
N GLU A 211 -13.05 14.14 -15.88
CA GLU A 211 -12.54 15.51 -15.93
C GLU A 211 -11.19 15.61 -16.65
N LEU A 212 -10.25 14.73 -16.31
CA LEU A 212 -8.94 14.69 -16.94
C LEU A 212 -9.04 14.38 -18.45
N CYS A 213 -9.89 13.43 -18.83
CA CYS A 213 -10.11 13.09 -20.24
C CYS A 213 -10.75 14.25 -21.00
N LYS A 214 -11.71 14.95 -20.40
CA LYS A 214 -12.30 16.17 -20.97
C LYS A 214 -11.23 17.23 -21.23
N ASN A 215 -10.35 17.48 -20.26
CA ASN A 215 -9.28 18.48 -20.39
C ASN A 215 -8.23 18.09 -21.46
N LEU A 216 -8.00 16.80 -21.66
CA LEU A 216 -7.06 16.26 -22.65
C LEU A 216 -7.70 15.96 -24.02
N ASN A 217 -8.99 16.25 -24.20
CA ASN A 217 -9.76 15.88 -25.40
C ASN A 217 -9.70 14.38 -25.73
N ILE A 218 -9.67 13.52 -24.70
CA ILE A 218 -9.76 12.07 -24.81
C ILE A 218 -11.23 11.66 -24.66
N PRO A 219 -11.82 10.89 -25.60
CA PRO A 219 -13.19 10.41 -25.46
C PRO A 219 -13.38 9.57 -24.19
N PHE A 220 -14.32 9.97 -23.35
CA PHE A 220 -14.70 9.26 -22.13
C PHE A 220 -16.18 9.50 -21.82
N THR A 221 -16.81 8.54 -21.14
CA THR A 221 -18.23 8.64 -20.77
C THR A 221 -18.47 9.79 -19.80
N GLU A 222 -19.65 10.38 -19.86
CA GLU A 222 -20.11 11.27 -18.78
C GLU A 222 -20.38 10.44 -17.53
N VAL A 223 -20.07 11.03 -16.37
CA VAL A 223 -20.17 10.39 -15.06
C VAL A 223 -21.09 11.25 -14.21
N ASP A 224 -22.35 10.85 -14.15
CA ASP A 224 -23.35 11.44 -13.27
C ASP A 224 -23.70 10.44 -12.16
N VAL A 225 -23.53 10.87 -10.92
CA VAL A 225 -23.69 10.02 -9.73
C VAL A 225 -24.56 10.76 -8.73
N PRO A 226 -25.68 10.18 -8.28
CA PRO A 226 -26.51 10.76 -7.24
C PRO A 226 -25.70 11.03 -5.97
N SER A 227 -25.97 12.15 -5.30
CA SER A 227 -25.24 12.53 -4.09
C SER A 227 -25.33 11.47 -2.98
N GLU A 228 -26.46 10.76 -2.86
CA GLU A 228 -26.61 9.69 -1.88
C GLU A 228 -25.66 8.51 -2.12
N ASP A 229 -25.29 8.21 -3.36
CA ASP A 229 -24.47 7.05 -3.68
C ASP A 229 -23.01 7.25 -3.20
N SER A 230 -22.60 8.49 -2.93
CA SER A 230 -21.27 8.79 -2.35
C SER A 230 -21.11 8.23 -0.92
N THR A 231 -22.19 8.13 -0.15
CA THR A 231 -22.17 7.59 1.23
C THR A 231 -22.74 6.19 1.29
N THR A 232 -23.75 5.89 0.46
CA THR A 232 -24.39 4.58 0.40
C THR A 232 -24.26 3.96 -1.00
N PRO A 233 -23.04 3.62 -1.45
CA PRO A 233 -22.87 3.08 -2.79
C PRO A 233 -23.56 1.72 -2.92
N LYS A 234 -24.22 1.52 -4.06
CA LYS A 234 -24.63 0.23 -4.63
C LYS A 234 -23.43 -0.54 -5.16
N ASP A 235 -23.67 -1.78 -5.55
CA ASP A 235 -22.66 -2.74 -5.99
C ASP A 235 -22.35 -2.68 -7.49
N PHE A 236 -23.08 -1.88 -8.27
CA PHE A 236 -22.97 -1.89 -9.72
C PHE A 236 -23.49 -0.59 -10.37
N TYR A 237 -22.62 0.06 -11.14
CA TYR A 237 -22.93 1.26 -11.90
C TYR A 237 -22.53 1.10 -13.36
N VAL A 238 -23.34 1.66 -14.26
CA VAL A 238 -23.07 1.68 -15.69
C VAL A 238 -23.13 3.13 -16.16
N PHE A 239 -22.02 3.60 -16.73
CA PHE A 239 -21.93 4.86 -17.44
C PHE A 239 -21.85 4.53 -18.93
N GLU A 240 -22.89 4.90 -19.68
CA GLU A 240 -23.00 4.52 -21.09
C GLU A 240 -22.08 5.39 -21.96
N GLY A 241 -21.22 4.72 -22.73
CA GLY A 241 -20.37 5.38 -23.71
C GLY A 241 -21.18 5.89 -24.91
N HIS A 242 -20.69 6.98 -25.50
CA HIS A 242 -21.23 7.55 -26.73
C HIS A 242 -20.10 7.75 -27.75
N GLU A 243 -20.40 7.51 -29.04
CA GLU A 243 -19.45 7.62 -30.15
C GLU A 243 -18.18 6.78 -29.94
N LYS A 244 -17.04 7.43 -29.67
CA LYS A 244 -15.73 6.80 -29.44
C LYS A 244 -15.41 6.59 -27.96
N ALA A 245 -16.27 7.06 -27.05
CA ALA A 245 -16.08 6.90 -25.62
C ALA A 245 -16.45 5.47 -25.19
N PRO A 246 -15.63 4.81 -24.35
CA PRO A 246 -15.99 3.51 -23.80
C PRO A 246 -17.16 3.65 -22.84
N SER A 247 -17.98 2.60 -22.75
CA SER A 247 -18.86 2.42 -21.60
C SER A 247 -18.03 2.02 -20.38
N VAL A 248 -18.44 2.44 -19.19
CA VAL A 248 -17.74 2.10 -17.93
C VAL A 248 -18.71 1.41 -17.00
N ILE A 249 -18.41 0.16 -16.67
CA ILE A 249 -18.99 -0.52 -15.52
C ILE A 249 -18.09 -0.19 -14.33
N HIS A 250 -18.66 0.41 -13.29
CA HIS A 250 -17.93 0.79 -12.09
C HIS A 250 -18.50 0.07 -10.87
N ILE A 251 -17.60 -0.57 -10.12
CA ILE A 251 -17.95 -1.41 -8.97
C ILE A 251 -17.09 -0.99 -7.77
N PRO A 252 -17.68 -0.24 -6.81
CA PRO A 252 -17.01 0.09 -5.56
C PRO A 252 -16.70 -1.17 -4.73
N LEU A 253 -15.49 -1.26 -4.18
CA LEU A 253 -15.07 -2.38 -3.34
C LEU A 253 -16.03 -2.59 -2.17
N PHE A 254 -16.28 -1.54 -1.39
CA PHE A 254 -17.22 -1.57 -0.27
C PHE A 254 -18.53 -0.89 -0.66
N ASN A 255 -19.62 -1.63 -0.55
CA ASN A 255 -20.95 -1.18 -0.91
C ASN A 255 -22.02 -1.78 -0.02
N THR A 256 -23.22 -1.21 -0.09
CA THR A 256 -24.37 -1.58 0.75
C THR A 256 -24.81 -3.04 0.58
N VAL A 257 -24.49 -3.68 -0.55
CA VAL A 257 -24.90 -5.07 -0.85
C VAL A 257 -23.91 -6.08 -0.26
N ASN A 258 -22.61 -5.85 -0.42
CA ASN A 258 -21.58 -6.79 0.05
C ASN A 258 -21.18 -6.58 1.52
N CYS A 259 -21.21 -5.34 2.01
CA CYS A 259 -20.90 -4.99 3.40
C CYS A 259 -22.14 -5.00 4.29
N GLY A 260 -23.32 -4.74 3.73
CA GLY A 260 -24.55 -4.39 4.45
C GLY A 260 -24.79 -2.88 4.48
N ALA A 261 -26.06 -2.48 4.48
CA ALA A 261 -26.50 -1.10 4.23
C ALA A 261 -25.77 -0.04 5.09
N ASP A 262 -25.57 -0.31 6.37
CA ASP A 262 -25.00 0.66 7.32
C ASP A 262 -23.56 0.34 7.73
N LYS A 263 -22.88 -0.56 7.02
CA LYS A 263 -21.54 -1.05 7.40
C LYS A 263 -20.41 -0.56 6.50
N VAL A 264 -20.71 0.17 5.44
CA VAL A 264 -19.70 0.59 4.44
C VAL A 264 -18.53 1.33 5.09
N GLU A 265 -18.80 2.28 5.99
CA GLU A 265 -17.76 3.05 6.68
C GLU A 265 -16.95 2.21 7.70
N GLU A 266 -17.57 1.21 8.33
CA GLU A 266 -16.86 0.26 9.20
C GLU A 266 -15.84 -0.54 8.39
N TRP A 267 -16.23 -1.02 7.21
CA TRP A 267 -15.32 -1.73 6.30
C TRP A 267 -14.20 -0.82 5.79
N ARG A 268 -14.49 0.42 5.38
CA ARG A 268 -13.44 1.38 5.00
C ARG A 268 -12.46 1.63 6.13
N GLY A 269 -12.94 1.80 7.36
CA GLY A 269 -12.10 1.99 8.54
C GLY A 269 -11.22 0.77 8.84
N LYS A 270 -11.77 -0.45 8.73
CA LYS A 270 -11.04 -1.71 8.93
C LYS A 270 -9.94 -1.93 7.88
N TYR A 271 -10.17 -1.49 6.64
CA TYR A 271 -9.27 -1.69 5.49
C TYR A 271 -8.67 -0.38 4.98
N SER A 272 -8.25 0.50 5.89
CA SER A 272 -7.58 1.76 5.55
C SER A 272 -6.25 1.54 4.83
N THR A 273 -5.80 2.55 4.06
CA THR A 273 -4.55 2.45 3.28
C THR A 273 -3.32 2.36 4.17
N PHE A 274 -3.34 3.07 5.31
CA PHE A 274 -2.22 3.15 6.24
C PHE A 274 -2.50 2.30 7.48
N GLN A 275 -2.11 1.04 7.42
CA GLN A 275 -2.18 0.13 8.54
C GLN A 275 -1.06 -0.93 8.51
N LEU A 276 -0.99 -1.73 9.56
CA LEU A 276 -0.10 -2.88 9.64
C LEU A 276 -0.54 -4.01 8.70
N SER A 277 0.28 -5.06 8.61
CA SER A 277 -0.04 -6.24 7.81
C SER A 277 -1.38 -6.86 8.21
N TYR A 278 -2.16 -7.28 7.21
CA TYR A 278 -3.42 -8.00 7.44
C TYR A 278 -3.15 -9.37 8.07
N SER A 279 -4.03 -9.78 8.97
CA SER A 279 -4.09 -11.19 9.41
C SER A 279 -4.66 -12.07 8.29
N ALA A 280 -4.54 -13.38 8.43
CA ALA A 280 -5.14 -14.32 7.48
C ALA A 280 -6.67 -14.13 7.40
N GLU A 281 -7.32 -13.94 8.55
CA GLU A 281 -8.76 -13.70 8.63
C GLU A 281 -9.15 -12.39 7.91
N MET A 282 -8.35 -11.32 8.07
CA MET A 282 -8.61 -10.05 7.38
C MET A 282 -8.50 -10.19 5.86
N ILE A 283 -7.55 -11.00 5.38
CA ILE A 283 -7.37 -11.30 3.96
C ILE A 283 -8.59 -12.07 3.44
N ASP A 284 -8.99 -13.14 4.12
CA ASP A 284 -10.14 -13.96 3.74
C ASP A 284 -11.43 -13.14 3.69
N ASP A 285 -11.68 -12.33 4.73
CA ASP A 285 -12.81 -11.39 4.80
C ASP A 285 -12.85 -10.43 3.59
N LEU A 286 -11.70 -9.82 3.26
CA LEU A 286 -11.61 -8.87 2.16
C LEU A 286 -11.81 -9.55 0.80
N LEU A 287 -11.22 -10.74 0.62
CA LEU A 287 -11.39 -11.54 -0.60
C LEU A 287 -12.84 -11.98 -0.78
N GLU A 288 -13.55 -12.33 0.30
CA GLU A 288 -14.97 -12.66 0.23
C GLU A 288 -15.81 -11.47 -0.24
N VAL A 289 -15.59 -10.29 0.34
CA VAL A 289 -16.29 -9.04 -0.02
C VAL A 289 -16.00 -8.62 -1.45
N ALA A 290 -14.73 -8.67 -1.88
CA ALA A 290 -14.34 -8.41 -3.26
C ALA A 290 -14.91 -9.45 -4.24
N GLY A 291 -14.96 -10.73 -3.82
CA GLY A 291 -15.56 -11.80 -4.61
C GLY A 291 -17.05 -11.60 -4.85
N LYS A 292 -17.79 -11.16 -3.81
CA LYS A 292 -19.23 -10.82 -3.89
C LYS A 292 -19.54 -9.77 -4.95
N ASN A 293 -18.66 -8.80 -5.17
CA ASN A 293 -18.85 -7.79 -6.21
C ASN A 293 -18.98 -8.39 -7.61
N ILE A 294 -18.27 -9.48 -7.88
CA ILE A 294 -18.33 -10.19 -9.17
C ILE A 294 -19.48 -11.20 -9.18
N THR A 295 -19.63 -12.00 -8.12
CA THR A 295 -20.63 -13.08 -8.10
C THR A 295 -22.06 -12.54 -8.04
N ASN A 296 -22.32 -11.49 -7.25
CA ASN A 296 -23.65 -10.87 -7.16
C ASN A 296 -24.06 -10.19 -8.47
N ASN A 297 -23.09 -9.63 -9.21
CA ASN A 297 -23.35 -8.86 -10.42
C ASN A 297 -23.06 -9.61 -11.72
N LYS A 298 -22.79 -10.92 -11.67
CA LYS A 298 -22.43 -11.74 -12.84
C LYS A 298 -23.43 -11.58 -14.00
N GLU A 299 -24.73 -11.63 -13.71
CA GLU A 299 -25.76 -11.52 -14.75
C GLU A 299 -25.81 -10.11 -15.36
N LYS A 300 -25.67 -9.06 -14.54
CA LYS A 300 -25.58 -7.67 -15.01
C LYS A 300 -24.34 -7.44 -15.87
N LEU A 301 -23.17 -7.93 -15.42
CA LEU A 301 -21.91 -7.90 -16.16
C LEU A 301 -22.07 -8.55 -17.55
N VAL A 302 -22.61 -9.76 -17.59
CA VAL A 302 -22.82 -10.48 -18.86
C VAL A 302 -23.81 -9.74 -19.76
N LYS A 303 -24.85 -9.15 -19.21
CA LYS A 303 -25.83 -8.35 -19.97
C LYS A 303 -25.16 -7.14 -20.63
N GLU A 304 -24.38 -6.36 -19.89
CA GLU A 304 -23.69 -5.19 -20.44
C GLU A 304 -22.62 -5.58 -21.46
N ILE A 305 -21.87 -6.66 -21.22
CA ILE A 305 -20.92 -7.19 -22.19
C ILE A 305 -21.64 -7.58 -23.50
N ARG A 306 -22.80 -8.25 -23.43
CA ARG A 306 -23.58 -8.61 -24.62
C ARG A 306 -24.08 -7.38 -25.39
N LYS A 307 -24.51 -6.34 -24.67
CA LYS A 307 -24.91 -5.05 -25.27
C LYS A 307 -23.80 -4.46 -26.14
N ILE A 308 -22.55 -4.55 -25.69
CA ILE A 308 -21.37 -4.06 -26.41
C ILE A 308 -21.01 -4.95 -27.62
N ILE A 309 -21.14 -6.28 -27.50
CA ILE A 309 -20.87 -7.22 -28.60
C ILE A 309 -21.89 -7.06 -29.73
N GLY A 310 -23.13 -6.70 -29.40
CA GLY A 310 -24.25 -6.69 -30.34
C GLY A 310 -24.82 -8.09 -30.63
N THR A 311 -24.75 -9.01 -29.65
CA THR A 311 -25.31 -10.38 -29.69
C THR A 311 -26.49 -10.56 -28.77
#